data_AF-A0A8X6SGJ2-F1
#
_entry.id   AF-A0A8X6SGJ2-F1
#
_cell.length_a   1.000
_cell.length_b   1.000
_cell.length_c   1.000
_cell.angle_alpha   90.00
_cell.angle_beta   90.00
_cell.angle_gamma   90.00
#
_symmetry.space_group_name_H-M   'P 1'
#
loop_
_entity.id
_entity.type
_entity.pdbx_description
1 polymer ?
#
loop_
_entity_poly.entity_id
_entity_poly.type
_entity_poly.pdbx_seq_one_letter_code
_entity_poly.pdbx_strand_id
1 'polypeptide(L)'
;MLPGSSTSLTALFHGCGSHLKLLECVVDGTDEAVLEVRRLQKTDISSFQQKGTGAPQLSREEDYARRPVVCVPLTRQHRTARLQWCREHHNWTEQDWACVLFSDESRFSLSSDCRRQLIWRESGTAYRPENIQEKDRYPTCSIMVWAGIMINGRTRLHVVANGTMTGQRYIDEVLLPYVRLFRGAVGDKFVFMDDNATCHRTLAVQDCLDSEGIQCLVWPARSPDLNRIENVWDTLGRQVAGLNYPPTNKNTLIRALTEEWDKLPQQLLDNVVQSMVRRVECCITLHGGHIPY
;
A
#
# COMPACT_ATOMS: atom_id res chain seq x y z
N MET A 1 -42.24 -26.59 34.82
CA MET A 1 -41.98 -25.22 34.32
C MET A 1 -40.48 -24.94 34.52
N LEU A 2 -39.79 -24.47 33.47
CA LEU A 2 -38.34 -24.16 33.36
C LEU A 2 -37.88 -23.03 34.33
N PRO A 3 -36.56 -22.64 34.49
CA PRO A 3 -35.41 -22.89 33.60
C PRO A 3 -34.00 -23.11 34.25
N GLY A 4 -33.02 -23.52 33.43
CA GLY A 4 -31.71 -22.83 33.38
C GLY A 4 -30.47 -23.55 33.92
N SER A 5 -29.71 -24.21 33.05
CA SER A 5 -28.24 -24.22 33.13
C SER A 5 -27.67 -23.96 31.74
N SER A 6 -27.36 -22.69 31.47
CA SER A 6 -26.68 -22.27 30.25
C SER A 6 -25.20 -22.61 30.38
N THR A 7 -24.75 -23.68 29.72
CA THR A 7 -23.32 -23.93 29.50
C THR A 7 -22.80 -22.87 28.53
N SER A 8 -22.13 -21.83 29.06
CA SER A 8 -21.46 -20.84 28.21
C SER A 8 -20.15 -21.42 27.69
N LEU A 9 -20.18 -21.96 26.47
CA LEU A 9 -18.97 -22.33 25.72
C LEU A 9 -18.33 -21.05 25.17
N THR A 10 -17.33 -20.53 25.88
CA THR A 10 -16.48 -19.47 25.35
C THR A 10 -15.30 -20.12 24.63
N ALA A 11 -15.42 -20.29 23.32
CA ALA A 11 -14.30 -20.73 22.48
C ALA A 11 -13.35 -19.56 22.22
N LEU A 12 -12.16 -19.59 22.82
CA LEU A 12 -11.06 -18.68 22.46
C LEU A 12 -10.15 -19.37 21.45
N PHE A 13 -10.12 -18.85 20.23
CA PHE A 13 -9.19 -19.29 19.20
C PHE A 13 -7.86 -18.52 19.34
N HIS A 14 -6.75 -19.25 19.44
CA HIS A 14 -5.40 -18.67 19.36
C HIS A 14 -4.57 -19.42 18.32
N GLY A 15 -4.01 -18.68 17.35
CA GLY A 15 -3.10 -19.21 16.33
C GLY A 15 -2.95 -18.30 15.11
N CYS A 16 -1.76 -18.31 14.49
CA CYS A 16 -1.47 -17.63 13.23
C CYS A 16 -1.23 -18.70 12.14
N GLY A 17 -1.91 -18.59 11.00
CA GLY A 17 -1.81 -19.55 9.88
C GLY A 17 -2.79 -20.74 9.99
N SER A 18 -2.56 -21.79 9.18
CA SER A 18 -3.43 -22.96 8.97
C SER A 18 -3.59 -23.91 10.17
N HIS A 19 -3.24 -23.47 11.38
CA HIS A 19 -3.31 -24.24 12.61
C HIS A 19 -4.03 -23.44 13.70
N LEU A 20 -5.37 -23.49 13.65
CA LEU A 20 -6.23 -23.07 14.76
C LEU A 20 -6.21 -24.17 15.84
N LYS A 21 -6.01 -23.80 17.11
CA LYS A 21 -6.23 -24.67 18.27
C LYS A 21 -7.44 -24.17 19.03
N LEU A 22 -8.29 -25.09 19.48
CA LEU A 22 -9.43 -24.82 20.35
C LEU A 22 -9.00 -25.07 21.80
N LEU A 23 -9.24 -24.11 22.70
CA LEU A 23 -9.25 -24.38 24.14
C LEU A 23 -10.70 -24.57 24.56
N GLU A 24 -11.05 -25.78 24.99
CA GLU A 24 -12.29 -26.04 25.70
C GLU A 24 -12.00 -26.06 27.21
N CYS A 25 -12.83 -25.35 27.97
CA CYS A 25 -12.86 -25.48 29.41
C CYS A 25 -13.96 -26.50 29.73
N VAL A 26 -13.57 -27.71 30.10
CA VAL A 26 -14.50 -28.75 30.53
C VAL A 26 -14.57 -28.71 32.05
N VAL A 27 -15.77 -28.46 32.58
CA VAL A 27 -16.06 -28.60 34.01
C VAL A 27 -16.60 -30.01 34.18
N ASP A 28 -15.72 -30.96 34.52
CA ASP A 28 -16.19 -32.23 35.06
C ASP A 28 -16.67 -32.01 36.49
N GLY A 29 -17.68 -32.76 36.94
CA GLY A 29 -18.44 -32.55 38.19
C GLY A 29 -17.66 -32.67 39.51
N THR A 30 -16.36 -32.43 39.51
CA THR A 30 -15.49 -32.16 40.65
C THR A 30 -14.83 -30.81 40.38
N ASP A 31 -15.00 -29.79 41.23
CA ASP A 31 -14.59 -28.37 41.06
C ASP A 31 -13.09 -28.11 40.74
N GLU A 32 -12.53 -28.70 39.69
CA GLU A 32 -11.25 -28.36 39.08
C GLU A 32 -11.41 -28.26 37.56
N ALA A 33 -11.10 -27.10 37.00
CA ALA A 33 -11.09 -26.88 35.56
C ALA A 33 -9.81 -27.46 34.94
N VAL A 34 -9.94 -28.43 34.05
CA VAL A 34 -8.82 -28.96 33.27
C VAL A 34 -8.83 -28.35 31.86
N LEU A 35 -7.73 -27.70 31.48
CA LEU A 35 -7.55 -27.16 30.13
C LEU A 35 -6.99 -28.25 29.20
N GLU A 36 -7.83 -28.83 28.35
CA GLU A 36 -7.38 -29.80 27.35
C GLU A 36 -7.17 -29.12 25.99
N VAL A 37 -5.97 -29.25 25.41
CA VAL A 37 -5.65 -28.69 24.09
C VAL A 37 -5.77 -29.78 23.04
N ARG A 38 -6.84 -29.77 22.24
CA ARG A 38 -7.01 -30.70 21.12
C ARG A 38 -6.77 -30.03 19.76
N ARG A 39 -6.20 -30.81 18.84
CA ARG A 39 -5.94 -30.42 17.44
C ARG A 39 -7.18 -30.77 16.62
N LEU A 40 -7.93 -29.77 16.16
CA LEU A 40 -9.15 -29.99 15.38
C LEU A 40 -8.82 -30.58 14.00
N GLN A 41 -9.56 -31.62 13.60
CA GLN A 41 -9.57 -32.12 12.21
C GLN A 41 -10.80 -31.59 11.47
N LYS A 42 -10.73 -31.55 10.13
CA LYS A 42 -11.78 -30.98 9.25
C LYS A 42 -13.19 -31.57 9.48
N THR A 43 -13.26 -32.79 10.00
CA THR A 43 -14.51 -33.51 10.31
C THR A 43 -15.27 -32.93 11.50
N ASP A 44 -14.57 -32.32 12.47
CA ASP A 44 -15.16 -31.87 13.73
C ASP A 44 -16.00 -30.59 13.59
N ILE A 45 -15.86 -29.87 12.47
CA ILE A 45 -16.59 -28.63 12.17
C ILE A 45 -18.01 -28.93 11.62
N SER A 46 -18.21 -30.12 11.05
CA SER A 46 -19.47 -30.49 10.40
C SER A 46 -20.62 -30.77 11.37
N SER A 47 -20.33 -31.05 12.64
CA SER A 47 -21.33 -31.41 13.66
C SER A 47 -21.92 -30.21 14.43
N PHE A 48 -21.45 -28.98 14.20
CA PHE A 48 -21.94 -27.79 14.91
C PHE A 48 -23.10 -27.06 14.22
N GLN A 49 -23.56 -27.52 13.05
CA GLN A 49 -24.75 -26.97 12.42
C GLN A 49 -26.02 -27.69 12.90
N GLN A 50 -26.64 -27.18 13.96
CA GLN A 50 -28.10 -27.21 14.03
C GLN A 50 -28.74 -26.14 14.92
N LYS A 51 -29.74 -25.50 14.31
CA LYS A 51 -30.89 -24.73 14.85
C LYS A 51 -30.70 -23.21 15.04
N GLY A 52 -31.09 -22.49 13.99
CA GLY A 52 -31.38 -21.05 14.02
C GLY A 52 -31.90 -20.57 12.66
N THR A 53 -33.19 -20.34 12.58
CA THR A 53 -34.05 -19.96 11.44
C THR A 53 -33.53 -18.91 10.44
N GLY A 54 -33.69 -19.19 9.14
CA GLY A 54 -34.05 -18.20 8.10
C GLY A 54 -32.93 -17.38 7.46
N ALA A 55 -32.11 -17.98 6.57
CA ALA A 55 -31.34 -17.23 5.58
C ALA A 55 -31.29 -18.03 4.25
N PRO A 56 -31.36 -17.36 3.08
CA PRO A 56 -31.40 -18.05 1.80
C PRO A 56 -30.10 -18.82 1.56
N GLN A 57 -30.28 -20.04 1.07
CA GLN A 57 -29.24 -21.01 0.77
C GLN A 57 -28.34 -20.48 -0.36
N LEU A 58 -27.23 -19.83 0.00
CA LEU A 58 -26.16 -19.47 -0.93
C LEU A 58 -25.33 -20.72 -1.22
N SER A 59 -25.48 -21.27 -2.42
CA SER A 59 -24.69 -22.39 -2.92
C SER A 59 -23.44 -21.90 -3.66
N ARG A 60 -22.28 -22.46 -3.28
CA ARG A 60 -21.06 -22.66 -4.07
C ARG A 60 -20.32 -21.41 -4.57
N GLU A 61 -19.31 -20.99 -3.82
CA GLU A 61 -17.86 -21.09 -4.12
C GLU A 61 -17.12 -20.33 -3.00
N GLU A 62 -15.83 -20.57 -2.87
CA GLU A 62 -15.05 -20.35 -1.63
C GLU A 62 -14.90 -18.87 -1.24
N ASP A 63 -15.80 -18.38 -0.38
CA ASP A 63 -15.63 -17.10 0.29
C ASP A 63 -14.51 -17.18 1.34
N TYR A 64 -13.38 -16.54 1.04
CA TYR A 64 -12.28 -16.34 1.98
C TYR A 64 -12.34 -14.92 2.54
N ALA A 65 -12.06 -14.76 3.84
CA ALA A 65 -11.80 -13.43 4.40
C ALA A 65 -10.54 -12.83 3.75
N ARG A 66 -10.68 -11.68 3.08
CA ARG A 66 -9.59 -10.99 2.37
C ARG A 66 -9.57 -9.50 2.73
N ARG A 67 -8.41 -8.86 2.64
CA ARG A 67 -8.30 -7.42 2.89
C ARG A 67 -9.00 -6.63 1.77
N PRO A 68 -9.79 -5.58 2.08
CA PRO A 68 -10.20 -4.60 1.08
C PRO A 68 -8.96 -3.88 0.55
N VAL A 69 -8.94 -3.58 -0.75
CA VAL A 69 -7.88 -2.69 -1.27
C VAL A 69 -8.34 -1.25 -1.04
N VAL A 70 -7.50 -0.45 -0.41
CA VAL A 70 -7.76 0.98 -0.23
C VAL A 70 -7.33 1.68 -1.52
N CYS A 71 -8.26 2.36 -2.18
CA CYS A 71 -8.01 3.08 -3.43
C CYS A 71 -8.55 4.51 -3.34
N VAL A 72 -7.92 5.42 -4.07
CA VAL A 72 -8.37 6.81 -4.16
C VAL A 72 -9.61 6.89 -5.06
N PRO A 73 -10.74 7.48 -4.63
CA PRO A 73 -11.96 7.53 -5.45
C PRO A 73 -11.74 8.21 -6.80
N LEU A 74 -12.18 7.55 -7.88
CA LEU A 74 -12.08 8.06 -9.25
C LEU A 74 -13.44 8.57 -9.76
N THR A 75 -13.47 9.83 -10.18
CA THR A 75 -14.60 10.39 -10.94
C THR A 75 -14.49 9.98 -12.40
N ARG A 76 -15.56 10.19 -13.18
CA ARG A 76 -15.52 10.01 -14.63
C ARG A 76 -14.42 10.85 -15.29
N GLN A 77 -14.22 12.08 -14.82
CA GLN A 77 -13.16 12.96 -15.32
C GLN A 77 -11.77 12.39 -15.05
N HIS A 78 -11.53 11.85 -13.85
CA HIS A 78 -10.25 11.19 -13.53
C HIS A 78 -9.99 10.00 -14.45
N ARG A 79 -10.99 9.14 -14.67
CA ARG A 79 -10.86 7.99 -15.58
C ARG A 79 -10.55 8.43 -17.02
N THR A 80 -11.23 9.45 -17.53
CA THR A 80 -10.96 9.98 -18.87
C THR A 80 -9.53 10.52 -18.98
N ALA A 81 -9.08 11.32 -18.01
CA ALA A 81 -7.73 11.87 -18.00
C ALA A 81 -6.66 10.78 -17.93
N ARG A 82 -6.85 9.77 -17.06
CA ARG A 82 -5.97 8.59 -16.96
C ARG A 82 -5.90 7.81 -18.26
N LEU A 83 -7.05 7.54 -18.89
CA LEU A 83 -7.11 6.82 -20.16
C LEU A 83 -6.40 7.59 -21.27
N GLN A 84 -6.62 8.91 -21.35
CA GLN A 84 -5.97 9.76 -22.33
C GLN A 84 -4.45 9.76 -22.15
N TRP A 85 -4.00 9.97 -20.92
CA TRP A 85 -2.58 9.92 -20.57
C TRP A 85 -1.95 8.58 -20.96
N CYS A 86 -2.60 7.46 -20.64
CA CYS A 86 -2.08 6.13 -21.00
C CYS A 86 -2.01 5.93 -22.52
N ARG A 87 -2.97 6.47 -23.29
CA ARG A 87 -2.93 6.40 -24.77
C ARG A 87 -1.76 7.19 -25.36
N GLU A 88 -1.47 8.36 -24.80
CA GLU A 88 -0.34 9.19 -25.22
C GLU A 88 1.01 8.49 -24.97
N HIS A 89 1.09 7.69 -23.90
CA HIS A 89 2.29 6.99 -23.48
C HIS A 89 2.28 5.48 -23.85
N HIS A 90 1.30 5.02 -24.64
CA HIS A 90 1.15 3.60 -25.00
C HIS A 90 2.35 3.06 -25.79
N ASN A 91 2.93 3.90 -26.65
CA ASN A 91 4.05 3.51 -27.51
C ASN A 91 5.42 3.77 -26.87
N TRP A 92 5.46 4.21 -25.60
CA TRP A 92 6.72 4.41 -24.89
C TRP A 92 7.37 3.06 -24.60
N THR A 93 8.64 2.97 -24.97
CA THR A 93 9.48 1.79 -24.79
C THR A 93 10.07 1.73 -23.38
N GLU A 94 10.67 0.60 -23.02
CA GLU A 94 11.43 0.50 -21.77
C GLU A 94 12.55 1.54 -21.69
N GLN A 95 13.15 1.91 -22.83
CA GLN A 95 14.20 2.94 -22.87
C GLN A 95 13.64 4.34 -22.55
N ASP A 96 12.41 4.65 -22.97
CA ASP A 96 11.78 5.92 -22.64
C ASP A 96 11.47 5.98 -21.14
N TRP A 97 10.90 4.91 -20.58
CA TRP A 97 10.64 4.79 -19.14
C TRP A 97 11.93 4.76 -18.31
N ALA A 98 13.04 4.26 -18.87
CA ALA A 98 14.34 4.28 -18.22
C ALA A 98 14.88 5.68 -17.98
N CYS A 99 14.39 6.68 -18.72
CA CYS A 99 14.74 8.09 -18.55
C CYS A 99 13.82 8.85 -17.58
N VAL A 100 12.83 8.18 -16.96
CA VAL A 100 11.90 8.79 -15.99
C VAL A 100 12.35 8.52 -14.55
N LEU A 101 12.51 9.57 -13.76
CA LEU A 101 12.62 9.49 -12.29
C LEU A 101 11.23 9.55 -11.67
N PHE A 102 10.73 8.40 -11.20
CA PHE A 102 9.49 8.31 -10.44
C PHE A 102 9.73 8.72 -9.00
N SER A 103 9.00 9.72 -8.51
CA SER A 103 9.12 10.18 -7.13
C SER A 103 7.78 10.31 -6.44
N ASP A 104 7.81 10.31 -5.10
CA ASP A 104 6.63 10.55 -4.27
C ASP A 104 7.04 10.80 -2.81
N GLU A 105 6.10 11.35 -2.04
CA GLU A 105 6.16 11.39 -0.59
C GLU A 105 5.35 10.23 0.03
N SER A 106 5.91 9.58 1.05
CA SER A 106 5.20 8.56 1.82
C SER A 106 5.27 8.81 3.31
N ARG A 107 4.31 8.26 4.05
CA ARG A 107 4.16 8.46 5.49
C ARG A 107 4.22 7.12 6.22
N PHE A 108 5.19 6.99 7.12
CA PHE A 108 5.38 5.82 7.98
C PHE A 108 5.07 6.17 9.44
N SER A 109 4.33 5.33 10.16
CA SER A 109 3.95 5.55 11.56
C SER A 109 4.47 4.46 12.49
N LEU A 110 4.74 4.83 13.74
CA LEU A 110 5.13 3.87 14.81
C LEU A 110 3.95 2.99 15.24
N SER A 111 2.75 3.58 15.32
CA SER A 111 1.52 2.82 15.47
C SER A 111 1.10 2.33 14.09
N SER A 112 1.21 1.03 13.86
CA SER A 112 0.51 0.43 12.73
C SER A 112 -0.99 0.57 13.01
N ASP A 113 -1.77 1.10 12.06
CA ASP A 113 -3.24 1.06 12.11
C ASP A 113 -3.78 -0.38 11.92
N CYS A 114 -3.05 -1.39 12.43
CA CYS A 114 -3.39 -2.80 12.39
C CYS A 114 -4.51 -3.16 13.37
N ARG A 115 -5.55 -2.33 13.52
CA ARG A 115 -6.87 -2.88 13.86
C ARG A 115 -7.43 -3.53 12.60
N ARG A 116 -7.03 -4.79 12.41
CA ARG A 116 -7.35 -5.66 11.27
C ARG A 116 -8.86 -5.82 11.12
N GLN A 117 -9.51 -4.92 10.39
CA GLN A 117 -10.86 -5.16 9.87
C GLN A 117 -10.73 -6.07 8.64
N LEU A 118 -11.26 -7.29 8.74
CA LEU A 118 -11.40 -8.21 7.62
C LEU A 118 -12.82 -8.09 7.08
N ILE A 119 -12.96 -8.10 5.75
CA ILE A 119 -14.26 -8.21 5.08
C ILE A 119 -14.32 -9.55 4.34
N TRP A 120 -15.51 -10.11 4.20
CA TRP A 120 -15.76 -11.31 3.41
C TRP A 120 -16.00 -10.89 1.95
N ARG A 121 -15.23 -11.44 1.00
CA ARG A 121 -15.40 -11.16 -0.43
C ARG A 121 -14.82 -12.26 -1.32
N GLU A 122 -15.36 -12.39 -2.52
CA GLU A 122 -14.89 -13.30 -3.57
C GLU A 122 -13.44 -12.98 -4.04
N SER A 123 -12.77 -13.99 -4.60
CA SER A 123 -11.44 -13.81 -5.22
C SER A 123 -11.54 -12.91 -6.46
N GLY A 124 -10.57 -12.00 -6.64
CA GLY A 124 -10.54 -11.06 -7.79
C GLY A 124 -11.45 -9.83 -7.68
N THR A 125 -12.35 -9.74 -6.69
CA THR A 125 -13.31 -8.62 -6.56
C THR A 125 -12.81 -7.45 -5.71
N ALA A 126 -11.50 -7.36 -5.50
CA ALA A 126 -10.87 -6.48 -4.52
C ALA A 126 -11.14 -4.99 -4.72
N TYR A 127 -11.33 -4.59 -5.98
CA TYR A 127 -11.46 -3.22 -6.42
C TYR A 127 -12.92 -2.84 -6.75
N ARG A 128 -13.89 -3.68 -6.38
CA ARG A 128 -15.32 -3.31 -6.49
C ARG A 128 -15.67 -2.27 -5.42
N PRO A 129 -16.55 -1.29 -5.72
CA PRO A 129 -16.93 -0.25 -4.76
C PRO A 129 -17.42 -0.79 -3.41
N GLU A 130 -18.18 -1.89 -3.40
CA GLU A 130 -18.66 -2.52 -2.16
C GLU A 130 -17.53 -3.11 -1.28
N ASN A 131 -16.34 -3.29 -1.83
CA ASN A 131 -15.19 -3.93 -1.17
C ASN A 131 -14.06 -2.93 -0.82
N ILE A 132 -14.31 -1.62 -0.92
CA ILE A 132 -13.34 -0.56 -0.61
C ILE A 132 -13.75 0.15 0.69
N GLN A 133 -12.81 0.34 1.61
CA GLN A 133 -13.02 1.16 2.81
C GLN A 133 -12.31 2.51 2.65
N GLU A 134 -13.08 3.59 2.68
CA GLU A 134 -12.56 4.96 2.66
C GLU A 134 -12.17 5.40 4.08
N LYS A 135 -10.99 6.01 4.27
CA LYS A 135 -10.54 6.54 5.56
C LYS A 135 -9.84 7.88 5.37
N ASP A 136 -10.33 8.90 6.08
CA ASP A 136 -9.69 10.21 6.22
C ASP A 136 -9.28 10.46 7.69
N ARG A 137 -7.99 10.17 8.01
CA ARG A 137 -7.10 10.84 9.01
C ARG A 137 -6.00 9.90 9.53
N TYR A 138 -4.79 10.47 9.67
CA TYR A 138 -3.54 9.77 10.01
C TYR A 138 -3.18 9.80 11.51
N PRO A 139 -2.41 8.82 12.03
CA PRO A 139 -1.92 8.83 13.41
C PRO A 139 -0.92 9.95 13.73
N THR A 140 -0.92 10.40 14.98
CA THR A 140 -0.15 11.54 15.52
C THR A 140 1.37 11.34 15.62
N CYS A 141 1.89 10.12 15.38
CA CYS A 141 3.32 9.80 15.40
C CYS A 141 3.80 9.18 14.08
N SER A 142 3.77 9.97 13.02
CA SER A 142 4.24 9.61 11.69
C SER A 142 5.43 10.44 11.22
N ILE A 143 6.16 9.89 10.25
CA ILE A 143 7.33 10.45 9.59
C ILE A 143 7.02 10.50 8.11
N MET A 144 7.26 11.66 7.50
CA MET A 144 7.13 11.84 6.06
C MET A 144 8.50 11.69 5.43
N VAL A 145 8.59 10.88 4.38
CA VAL A 145 9.80 10.65 3.61
C VAL A 145 9.53 10.94 2.14
N TRP A 146 10.57 11.30 1.41
CA TRP A 146 10.55 11.45 -0.04
C TRP A 146 11.67 10.61 -0.65
N ALA A 147 11.43 10.01 -1.80
CA ALA A 147 12.49 9.44 -2.61
C ALA A 147 12.11 9.42 -4.10
N GLY A 148 13.11 9.16 -4.93
CA GLY A 148 12.95 8.87 -6.35
C GLY A 148 13.62 7.55 -6.75
N ILE A 149 13.02 6.85 -7.70
CA ILE A 149 13.53 5.63 -8.32
C ILE A 149 13.58 5.76 -9.83
N MET A 150 14.58 5.14 -10.44
CA MET A 150 14.83 5.15 -11.87
C MET A 150 15.50 3.83 -12.27
N ILE A 151 15.52 3.51 -13.56
CA ILE A 151 16.37 2.42 -14.06
C ILE A 151 17.82 2.74 -13.72
N ASN A 152 18.53 1.77 -13.13
CA ASN A 152 19.93 1.88 -12.71
C ASN A 152 20.21 2.99 -11.66
N GLY A 153 19.19 3.53 -10.99
CA GLY A 153 19.42 4.55 -9.98
C GLY A 153 18.27 4.75 -8.99
N ARG A 154 18.61 5.34 -7.85
CA ARG A 154 17.65 5.83 -6.85
C ARG A 154 18.25 6.97 -6.06
N THR A 155 17.40 7.81 -5.48
CA THR A 155 17.84 8.82 -4.53
C THR A 155 18.18 8.17 -3.18
N ARG A 156 18.88 8.90 -2.33
CA ARG A 156 18.81 8.61 -0.89
C ARG A 156 17.38 8.88 -0.40
N LEU A 157 16.98 8.19 0.67
CA LEU A 157 15.71 8.46 1.32
C LEU A 157 15.81 9.79 2.07
N HIS A 158 15.03 10.78 1.65
CA HIS A 158 14.95 12.08 2.29
C HIS A 158 13.90 12.04 3.41
N VAL A 159 14.25 12.49 4.60
CA VAL A 159 13.28 12.68 5.69
C VAL A 159 12.78 14.11 5.63
N VAL A 160 11.51 14.28 5.25
CA VAL A 160 10.89 15.60 5.12
C VAL A 160 10.74 16.23 6.49
N ALA A 161 11.27 17.45 6.65
CA ALA A 161 11.16 18.15 7.92
C ALA A 161 9.70 18.45 8.27
N ASN A 162 9.38 18.43 9.58
CA ASN A 162 8.02 18.68 10.07
C ASN A 162 7.46 20.02 9.57
N GLY A 163 6.15 20.05 9.35
CA GLY A 163 5.43 21.23 8.86
C GLY A 163 4.97 21.06 7.43
N THR A 164 4.27 22.08 6.91
CA THR A 164 3.72 22.06 5.55
C THR A 164 4.84 22.16 4.53
N MET A 165 4.81 21.28 3.51
CA MET A 165 5.67 21.40 2.34
C MET A 165 5.22 22.62 1.51
N THR A 166 6.08 23.62 1.38
CA THR A 166 5.86 24.77 0.49
C THR A 166 6.62 24.57 -0.82
N GLY A 167 6.29 25.32 -1.86
CA GLY A 167 7.05 25.25 -3.12
C GLY A 167 8.54 25.56 -2.95
N GLN A 168 8.88 26.56 -2.13
CA GLN A 168 10.29 26.87 -1.82
C GLN A 168 10.99 25.71 -1.10
N ARG A 169 10.33 25.09 -0.11
CA ARG A 169 10.88 23.92 0.58
C ARG A 169 11.05 22.75 -0.38
N TYR A 170 10.14 22.54 -1.31
CA TYR A 170 10.27 21.50 -2.32
C TYR A 170 11.49 21.75 -3.23
N ILE A 171 11.76 23.00 -3.60
CA ILE A 171 12.99 23.35 -4.34
C ILE A 171 14.24 23.00 -3.51
N ASP A 172 14.29 23.50 -2.28
CA ASP A 172 15.49 23.44 -1.43
C ASP A 172 15.75 22.04 -0.87
N GLU A 173 14.70 21.27 -0.59
CA GLU A 173 14.80 19.93 0.00
C GLU A 173 14.79 18.82 -1.06
N VAL A 174 14.16 19.02 -2.22
CA VAL A 174 13.92 17.95 -3.20
C VAL A 174 14.60 18.22 -4.55
N LEU A 175 14.22 19.31 -5.23
CA LEU A 175 14.63 19.53 -6.62
C LEU A 175 16.14 19.73 -6.77
N LEU A 176 16.71 20.69 -6.03
CA LEU A 176 18.13 21.03 -6.14
C LEU A 176 19.07 19.97 -5.55
N PRO A 177 18.76 19.32 -4.41
CA PRO A 177 19.66 18.32 -3.83
C PRO A 177 19.59 16.96 -4.52
N TYR A 178 18.43 16.57 -5.06
CA TYR A 178 18.23 15.22 -5.60
C TYR A 178 17.95 15.23 -7.10
N VAL A 179 16.87 15.87 -7.55
CA VAL A 179 16.40 15.77 -8.95
C VAL A 179 17.43 16.32 -9.93
N ARG A 180 18.04 17.46 -9.61
CA ARG A 180 19.10 18.08 -10.44
C ARG A 180 20.29 17.16 -10.69
N LEU A 181 20.65 16.30 -9.73
CA LEU A 181 21.75 15.35 -9.91
C LEU A 181 21.45 14.32 -11.00
N PHE A 182 20.21 13.83 -11.05
CA PHE A 182 19.77 12.90 -12.09
C PHE A 182 19.67 13.60 -13.45
N ARG A 183 19.18 14.84 -13.48
CA ARG A 183 19.21 15.65 -14.71
C ARG A 183 20.63 15.82 -15.26
N GLY A 184 21.60 16.08 -14.39
CA GLY A 184 23.01 16.19 -14.77
C GLY A 184 23.62 14.88 -15.26
N ALA A 185 23.22 13.74 -14.68
CA ALA A 185 23.73 12.43 -15.06
C ALA A 185 23.11 11.87 -16.36
N VAL A 186 21.80 12.06 -16.55
CA VAL A 186 21.03 11.48 -17.68
C VAL A 186 21.03 12.40 -18.91
N GLY A 187 21.14 13.71 -18.72
CA GLY A 187 21.13 14.68 -19.81
C GLY A 187 19.72 15.02 -20.28
N ASP A 188 19.60 15.49 -21.52
CA ASP A 188 18.37 16.10 -22.07
C ASP A 188 17.18 15.15 -22.19
N LYS A 189 17.43 13.84 -22.10
CA LYS A 189 16.37 12.82 -22.10
C LYS A 189 15.72 12.66 -20.73
N PHE A 190 16.28 13.25 -19.68
CA PHE A 190 15.77 13.11 -18.32
C PHE A 190 14.35 13.69 -18.20
N VAL A 191 13.46 12.89 -17.62
CA VAL A 191 12.10 13.30 -17.29
C VAL A 191 11.87 13.09 -15.80
N PHE A 192 11.38 14.11 -15.13
CA PHE A 192 11.00 14.06 -13.72
C PHE A 192 9.50 13.79 -13.57
N MET A 193 9.12 12.91 -12.65
CA MET A 193 7.71 12.65 -12.32
C MET A 193 7.43 12.93 -10.85
N ASP A 194 6.40 13.74 -10.60
CA ASP A 194 5.73 13.96 -9.31
C ASP A 194 4.19 13.94 -9.48
N ASP A 195 3.44 14.01 -8.37
CA ASP A 195 1.98 13.79 -8.35
C ASP A 195 1.13 15.05 -8.68
N ASN A 196 1.76 16.16 -9.03
CA ASN A 196 1.17 17.50 -9.15
C ASN A 196 0.55 18.06 -7.85
N ALA A 197 1.08 17.72 -6.67
CA ALA A 197 0.64 18.40 -5.45
C ALA A 197 0.75 19.93 -5.59
N THR A 198 -0.08 20.67 -4.87
CA THR A 198 -0.15 22.13 -5.00
C THR A 198 1.19 22.81 -4.70
N CYS A 199 2.01 22.25 -3.81
CA CYS A 199 3.37 22.75 -3.56
C CYS A 199 4.32 22.52 -4.75
N HIS A 200 4.12 21.48 -5.56
CA HIS A 200 4.93 21.20 -6.75
C HIS A 200 4.54 22.06 -7.97
N ARG A 201 3.44 22.83 -7.89
CA ARG A 201 2.90 23.63 -9.00
C ARG A 201 2.86 25.14 -8.72
N THR A 202 3.72 25.60 -7.81
CA THR A 202 3.93 27.02 -7.56
C THR A 202 4.77 27.65 -8.66
N LEU A 203 4.65 28.97 -8.90
CA LEU A 203 5.45 29.68 -9.90
C LEU A 203 6.96 29.50 -9.65
N ALA A 204 7.41 29.60 -8.40
CA ALA A 204 8.81 29.40 -8.05
C ALA A 204 9.32 27.99 -8.42
N VAL A 205 8.50 26.96 -8.27
CA VAL A 205 8.86 25.59 -8.66
C VAL A 205 8.95 25.47 -10.17
N GLN A 206 8.00 26.05 -10.91
CA GLN A 206 8.04 26.05 -12.37
C GLN A 206 9.29 26.78 -12.90
N ASP A 207 9.56 27.98 -12.38
CA ASP A 207 10.74 28.77 -12.75
C ASP A 207 12.05 28.00 -12.46
N CYS A 208 12.10 27.29 -11.33
CA CYS A 208 13.24 26.44 -10.98
C CYS A 208 13.43 25.29 -11.97
N LEU A 209 12.36 24.54 -12.27
CA LEU A 209 12.40 23.42 -13.22
C LEU A 209 12.84 23.88 -14.61
N ASP A 210 12.30 25.02 -15.08
CA ASP A 210 12.64 25.60 -16.37
C ASP A 210 14.11 26.05 -16.40
N SER A 211 14.58 26.71 -15.33
CA SER A 211 15.98 27.16 -15.23
C SER A 211 17.01 26.02 -15.19
N GLU A 212 16.63 24.88 -14.62
CA GLU A 212 17.45 23.67 -14.54
C GLU A 212 17.26 22.76 -15.78
N GLY A 213 16.39 23.16 -16.73
CA GLY A 213 16.09 22.39 -17.94
C GLY A 213 15.50 21.01 -17.63
N ILE A 214 14.69 20.91 -16.57
CA ILE A 214 14.07 19.66 -16.11
C ILE A 214 12.66 19.56 -16.72
N GLN A 215 12.46 18.59 -17.60
CA GLN A 215 11.13 18.29 -18.12
C GLN A 215 10.34 17.49 -17.11
N CYS A 216 9.11 17.93 -16.82
CA CYS A 216 8.18 17.18 -15.98
C CYS A 216 7.24 16.34 -16.82
N LEU A 217 7.05 15.08 -16.42
CA LEU A 217 6.02 14.21 -16.96
C LEU A 217 4.66 14.77 -16.54
N VAL A 218 3.82 15.11 -17.52
CA VAL A 218 2.41 15.40 -17.24
C VAL A 218 1.84 14.18 -16.54
N TRP A 219 1.22 14.33 -15.37
CA TRP A 219 0.74 13.19 -14.58
C TRP A 219 -0.76 13.25 -14.32
N PRO A 220 -1.53 12.17 -14.54
CA PRO A 220 -2.97 12.18 -14.32
C PRO A 220 -3.29 12.18 -12.82
N ALA A 221 -4.10 13.14 -12.37
CA ALA A 221 -4.49 13.26 -10.96
C ALA A 221 -5.08 11.96 -10.38
N ARG A 222 -4.84 11.72 -9.08
CA ARG A 222 -5.32 10.55 -8.33
C ARG A 222 -4.90 9.21 -8.95
N SER A 223 -3.63 9.11 -9.33
CA SER A 223 -3.08 7.91 -9.96
C SER A 223 -1.91 7.27 -9.22
N PRO A 224 -2.05 6.97 -7.91
CA PRO A 224 -0.98 6.29 -7.16
C PRO A 224 -0.70 4.88 -7.72
N ASP A 225 -1.71 4.20 -8.25
CA ASP A 225 -1.56 2.90 -8.91
C ASP A 225 -0.76 2.96 -10.21
N LEU A 226 -0.60 4.14 -10.83
CA LEU A 226 0.33 4.37 -11.94
C LEU A 226 1.74 4.76 -11.44
N ASN A 227 1.89 5.32 -10.24
CA ASN A 227 3.20 5.71 -9.70
C ASN A 227 4.00 4.48 -9.28
N ARG A 228 5.21 4.33 -9.81
CA ARG A 228 6.05 3.14 -9.59
C ARG A 228 6.59 3.03 -8.18
N ILE A 229 6.86 4.16 -7.54
CA ILE A 229 7.46 4.16 -6.20
C ILE A 229 6.48 3.69 -5.11
N GLU A 230 5.18 3.71 -5.36
CA GLU A 230 4.16 3.20 -4.42
C GLU A 230 4.35 1.70 -4.11
N ASN A 231 4.75 0.92 -5.11
CA ASN A 231 5.12 -0.48 -4.92
C ASN A 231 6.37 -0.65 -4.05
N VAL A 232 7.29 0.31 -4.13
CA VAL A 232 8.52 0.32 -3.34
C VAL A 232 8.23 0.74 -1.90
N TRP A 233 7.29 1.66 -1.67
CA TRP A 233 6.83 2.01 -0.33
C TRP A 233 6.21 0.84 0.41
N ASP A 234 5.36 0.04 -0.24
CA ASP A 234 4.83 -1.19 0.36
C ASP A 234 5.95 -2.19 0.71
N THR A 235 6.92 -2.36 -0.19
CA THR A 235 8.07 -3.24 0.04
C THR A 235 8.91 -2.78 1.24
N LEU A 236 9.22 -1.49 1.30
CA LEU A 236 9.95 -0.87 2.41
C LEU A 236 9.18 -1.03 3.73
N GLY A 237 7.88 -0.76 3.73
CA GLY A 237 7.02 -0.93 4.91
C GLY A 237 7.00 -2.37 5.42
N ARG A 238 6.95 -3.35 4.51
CA ARG A 238 7.03 -4.78 4.87
C ARG A 238 8.39 -5.16 5.43
N GLN A 239 9.49 -4.64 4.88
CA GLN A 239 10.83 -4.88 5.42
C GLN A 239 10.99 -4.32 6.83
N VAL A 240 10.59 -3.07 7.06
CA VAL A 240 10.63 -2.44 8.39
C VAL A 240 9.74 -3.17 9.40
N ALA A 241 8.53 -3.59 8.99
CA ALA A 241 7.63 -4.36 9.84
C ALA A 241 8.14 -5.78 10.16
N GLY A 242 9.01 -6.33 9.32
CA GLY A 242 9.63 -7.64 9.48
C GLY A 242 10.92 -7.64 10.30
N LEU A 243 11.39 -6.47 10.77
CA LEU A 243 12.60 -6.39 11.57
C LEU A 243 12.44 -7.10 12.93
N ASN A 244 13.48 -7.84 13.32
CA ASN A 244 13.54 -8.52 14.63
C ASN A 244 13.38 -7.54 15.81
N TYR A 245 13.83 -6.30 15.63
CA TYR A 245 13.71 -5.22 16.60
C TYR A 245 12.92 -4.07 15.98
N PRO A 246 11.58 -4.04 16.17
CA PRO A 246 10.75 -2.99 15.62
C PRO A 246 11.14 -1.61 16.16
N PRO A 247 11.06 -0.55 15.34
CA PRO A 247 11.36 0.81 15.78
C PRO A 247 10.35 1.26 16.84
N THR A 248 10.86 1.80 17.96
CA THR A 248 10.03 2.20 19.12
C THR A 248 9.86 3.71 19.24
N ASN A 249 10.65 4.48 18.50
CA ASN A 249 10.59 5.94 18.47
C ASN A 249 10.96 6.49 17.07
N LYS A 250 10.75 7.80 16.87
CA LYS A 250 10.97 8.44 15.56
C LYS A 250 12.38 8.26 15.02
N ASN A 251 13.41 8.39 15.85
CA ASN A 251 14.79 8.27 15.41
C ASN A 251 15.13 6.84 14.99
N THR A 252 14.65 5.84 15.74
CA THR A 252 14.81 4.43 15.36
C THR A 252 14.03 4.09 14.09
N LEU A 253 12.88 4.72 13.86
CA LEU A 253 12.10 4.54 12.63
C LEU A 253 12.79 5.17 11.43
N ILE A 254 13.32 6.39 11.56
CA ILE A 254 14.14 7.03 10.51
C ILE A 254 15.30 6.13 10.14
N ARG A 255 16.07 5.67 11.13
CA ARG A 255 17.23 4.81 10.89
C ARG A 255 16.82 3.51 10.18
N ALA A 256 15.76 2.85 10.66
CA ALA A 256 15.26 1.62 10.03
C ALA A 256 14.83 1.85 8.58
N LEU A 257 14.09 2.94 8.29
CA LEU A 257 13.66 3.28 6.94
C LEU A 257 14.84 3.56 6.02
N THR A 258 15.82 4.34 6.47
CA THR A 258 17.03 4.65 5.68
C THR A 258 17.85 3.38 5.41
N GLU A 259 18.09 2.55 6.43
CA GLU A 259 18.86 1.32 6.28
C GLU A 259 18.16 0.30 5.37
N GLU A 260 16.85 0.11 5.51
CA GLU A 260 16.11 -0.82 4.64
C GLU A 260 15.99 -0.27 3.20
N TRP A 261 15.81 1.04 3.02
CA TRP A 261 15.87 1.67 1.70
C TRP A 261 17.21 1.41 1.02
N ASP A 262 18.32 1.55 1.74
CA ASP A 262 19.66 1.32 1.20
C ASP A 262 19.91 -0.16 0.88
N LYS A 263 19.22 -1.10 1.54
CA LYS A 263 19.31 -2.55 1.26
C LYS A 263 18.47 -3.00 0.08
N LEU A 264 17.52 -2.20 -0.41
CA LEU A 264 16.70 -2.59 -1.56
C LEU A 264 17.62 -2.88 -2.77
N PRO A 265 17.51 -4.04 -3.43
CA PRO A 265 18.32 -4.31 -4.62
C PRO A 265 17.91 -3.41 -5.78
N GLN A 266 18.87 -2.85 -6.52
CA GLN A 266 18.57 -2.02 -7.71
C GLN A 266 17.73 -2.80 -8.74
N GLN A 267 18.01 -4.09 -8.93
CA GLN A 267 17.21 -4.97 -9.79
C GLN A 267 15.72 -5.00 -9.44
N LEU A 268 15.37 -4.87 -8.15
CA LEU A 268 13.96 -4.80 -7.73
C LEU A 268 13.33 -3.50 -8.24
N LEU A 269 14.03 -2.38 -8.12
CA LEU A 269 13.56 -1.08 -8.60
C LEU A 269 13.45 -1.07 -10.12
N ASP A 270 14.41 -1.66 -10.80
CA ASP A 270 14.42 -1.74 -12.26
C ASP A 270 13.21 -2.53 -12.77
N ASN A 271 12.93 -3.69 -12.17
CA ASN A 271 11.75 -4.50 -12.50
C ASN A 271 10.44 -3.73 -12.27
N VAL A 272 10.37 -2.92 -11.21
CA VAL A 272 9.20 -2.09 -10.90
C VAL A 272 9.00 -1.02 -11.98
N VAL A 273 10.07 -0.34 -12.42
CA VAL A 273 9.98 0.66 -13.49
C VAL A 273 9.68 0.03 -14.85
N GLN A 274 10.32 -1.08 -15.21
CA GLN A 274 10.05 -1.81 -16.46
C GLN A 274 8.60 -2.30 -16.57
N SER A 275 7.93 -2.55 -15.43
CA SER A 275 6.51 -2.92 -15.43
C SER A 275 5.55 -1.82 -15.92
N MET A 276 6.04 -0.58 -16.14
CA MET A 276 5.22 0.55 -16.60
C MET A 276 4.46 0.27 -17.89
N VAL A 277 5.10 -0.39 -18.88
CA VAL A 277 4.46 -0.71 -20.17
C VAL A 277 3.16 -1.50 -19.93
N ARG A 278 3.24 -2.56 -19.13
CA ARG A 278 2.08 -3.41 -18.78
C ARG A 278 1.01 -2.64 -18.00
N ARG A 279 1.41 -1.67 -17.19
CA ARG A 279 0.46 -0.87 -16.39
C ARG A 279 -0.31 0.14 -17.23
N VAL A 280 0.36 0.77 -18.18
CA VAL A 280 -0.28 1.63 -19.18
C VAL A 280 -1.31 0.82 -19.97
N GLU A 281 -0.94 -0.36 -20.45
CA GLU A 281 -1.87 -1.29 -21.15
C GLU A 281 -3.06 -1.71 -20.27
N CYS A 282 -2.80 -2.04 -18.99
CA CYS A 282 -3.84 -2.42 -18.05
C CYS A 282 -4.83 -1.27 -17.81
N CYS A 283 -4.32 -0.04 -17.62
CA CYS A 283 -5.16 1.14 -17.41
C CYS A 283 -6.03 1.45 -18.65
N ILE A 284 -5.48 1.25 -19.85
CA ILE A 284 -6.25 1.35 -21.11
C ILE A 284 -7.37 0.32 -21.15
N THR A 285 -7.04 -0.94 -20.85
CA THR A 285 -7.99 -2.07 -20.84
C THR A 285 -9.13 -1.85 -19.84
N LEU A 286 -8.82 -1.23 -18.70
CA LEU A 286 -9.80 -0.89 -17.66
C LEU A 286 -10.47 0.48 -17.87
N HIS A 287 -10.29 1.09 -19.04
CA HIS A 287 -10.88 2.39 -19.41
C HIS A 287 -10.59 3.47 -18.36
N GLY A 288 -9.31 3.60 -17.97
CA GLY A 288 -8.84 4.56 -16.97
C GLY A 288 -9.22 4.21 -15.53
N GLY A 289 -9.72 3.00 -15.28
CA GLY A 289 -10.05 2.50 -13.94
C GLY A 289 -8.81 2.20 -13.09
N HIS A 290 -9.05 1.66 -11.89
CA HIS A 290 -8.01 1.19 -11.00
C HIS A 290 -7.27 -0.01 -11.58
N ILE A 291 -5.94 0.01 -11.51
CA ILE A 291 -5.11 -1.14 -11.90
C ILE A 291 -4.57 -1.87 -10.65
N PRO A 292 -4.30 -3.19 -10.75
CA PRO A 292 -3.68 -3.93 -9.66
C PRO A 292 -2.30 -3.37 -9.27
N TYR A 293 -2.01 -3.38 -7.97
CA TYR A 293 -0.68 -3.08 -7.44
C TYR A 293 0.26 -4.28 -7.56
#